data_AF-A0A946F9S0-F1
#
_entry.id   AF-A0A946F9S0-F1
#
_cell.length_a   1.000
_cell.length_b   1.000
_cell.length_c   1.000
_cell.angle_alpha   90.00
_cell.angle_beta   90.00
_cell.angle_gamma   90.00
#
_symmetry.space_group_name_H-M   'P 1'
#
loop_
_entity.id
_entity.type
_entity.pdbx_description
1 polymer ?
#
loop_
_entity_poly.entity_id
_entity_poly.type
_entity_poly.pdbx_seq_one_letter_code
_entity_poly.pdbx_strand_id
1 'polypeptide(L)' 'MNPKQKEYFRHKLNSWRDELLQESTETIKHLQQDTSAQPDLADRASTETDRAIELRTRDRERKLISKIEEALRR' A
#
# COMPACT_ATOMS: atom_id res chain seq x y z
N MET A 1 -9.19 24.50 -13.91
CA MET A 1 -8.05 23.63 -14.24
C MET A 1 -7.71 23.81 -15.71
N ASN A 2 -6.61 24.48 -16.02
CA ASN A 2 -6.15 24.61 -17.41
C ASN A 2 -5.52 23.27 -17.88
N PRO A 3 -5.32 23.07 -19.19
CA PRO A 3 -4.76 21.81 -19.71
C PRO A 3 -3.40 21.44 -19.09
N LYS A 4 -2.50 22.41 -18.90
CA LYS A 4 -1.17 22.19 -18.29
C LYS A 4 -1.26 21.68 -16.86
N GLN A 5 -2.16 22.23 -16.07
CA GLN A 5 -2.39 21.82 -14.70
C GLN A 5 -3.01 20.42 -14.63
N LYS A 6 -3.95 20.09 -15.52
CA LYS A 6 -4.51 18.73 -15.60
C LYS A 6 -3.43 17.70 -15.91
N GLU A 7 -2.53 18.01 -16.84
CA GLU A 7 -1.41 17.12 -17.18
C GLU A 7 -0.48 16.92 -15.99
N TYR A 8 -0.13 17.99 -15.29
CA TYR A 8 0.68 17.92 -14.08
C TYR A 8 0.08 16.98 -13.03
N PHE A 9 -1.21 17.13 -12.72
CA PHE A 9 -1.88 16.26 -11.75
C PHE A 9 -2.03 14.83 -12.26
N ARG A 10 -2.21 14.60 -13.56
CA ARG A 10 -2.22 13.26 -14.14
C ARG A 10 -0.89 12.55 -13.93
N HIS A 11 0.23 13.20 -14.24
CA HIS A 11 1.56 12.65 -13.98
C HIS A 11 1.79 12.37 -12.50
N LYS A 12 1.43 13.33 -11.63
CA LYS A 12 1.59 13.17 -10.19
C LYS A 12 0.77 11.98 -9.64
N LEU A 13 -0.49 11.85 -10.08
CA LEU A 13 -1.36 10.76 -9.66
C LEU A 13 -0.88 9.40 -10.18
N ASN A 14 -0.35 9.33 -11.40
CA ASN A 14 0.25 8.09 -11.92
C ASN A 14 1.51 7.71 -11.12
N SER A 15 2.44 8.64 -10.88
CA SER A 15 3.63 8.39 -10.05
C SER A 15 3.23 7.86 -8.68
N TRP A 16 2.28 8.53 -8.03
CA TRP A 16 1.84 8.15 -6.69
C TRP A 16 1.16 6.77 -6.67
N ARG A 17 0.36 6.44 -7.69
CA ARG A 17 -0.22 5.11 -7.82
C ARG A 17 0.87 4.05 -7.94
N ASP A 18 1.87 4.29 -8.79
CA ASP A 18 2.93 3.32 -9.06
C ASP A 18 3.83 3.12 -7.82
N GLU A 19 4.11 4.18 -7.06
CA GLU A 19 4.77 4.12 -5.75
C GLU A 19 3.99 3.25 -4.75
N LEU A 20 2.68 3.49 -4.61
CA LEU A 20 1.82 2.69 -3.71
C LEU A 20 1.75 1.21 -4.11
N LEU A 21 1.78 0.90 -5.41
CA LEU A 21 1.81 -0.47 -5.90
C LEU A 21 3.13 -1.17 -5.58
N GLN A 22 4.25 -0.45 -5.70
CA GLN A 22 5.56 -0.97 -5.33
C GLN A 22 5.64 -1.24 -3.83
N GLU A 23 5.26 -0.27 -3.00
CA GLU A 23 5.25 -0.40 -1.54
C GLU A 23 4.38 -1.59 -1.10
N SER A 24 3.16 -1.70 -1.64
CA SER A 24 2.26 -2.82 -1.35
C SER A 24 2.86 -4.19 -1.70
N THR A 25 3.63 -4.26 -2.80
CA THR A 25 4.33 -5.49 -3.21
C THR A 25 5.45 -5.84 -2.24
N GLU A 26 6.19 -4.85 -1.75
CA GLU A 26 7.24 -5.02 -0.74
C GLU A 26 6.66 -5.47 0.60
N THR A 27 5.57 -4.86 1.07
CA THR A 27 4.87 -5.28 2.30
C THR A 27 4.38 -6.72 2.21
N ILE A 28 3.83 -7.16 1.07
CA ILE A 28 3.41 -8.55 0.89
C ILE A 28 4.59 -9.51 1.00
N LYS A 29 5.75 -9.14 0.43
CA LYS A 29 6.97 -9.96 0.53
C LYS A 29 7.43 -10.07 1.98
N HIS A 30 7.45 -8.98 2.73
CA HIS A 30 7.80 -9.00 4.16
C HIS A 30 6.84 -9.89 4.95
N LEU A 31 5.52 -9.72 4.79
CA LEU A 31 4.52 -10.56 5.44
C LEU A 31 4.67 -12.06 5.16
N GLN A 32 5.09 -12.42 3.93
CA GLN A 32 5.35 -13.81 3.56
C GLN A 32 6.62 -14.35 4.21
N GLN A 33 7.67 -13.54 4.30
CA GLN A 33 8.93 -13.91 4.96
C GLN A 33 8.75 -14.10 6.47
N ASP A 34 8.04 -13.19 7.14
CA ASP A 34 7.81 -13.25 8.58
C ASP A 34 6.94 -14.44 9.01
N THR A 35 6.10 -14.96 8.11
CA THR A 35 5.27 -16.15 8.38
C THR A 35 6.12 -17.43 8.47
N SER A 36 7.34 -17.44 7.93
CA SER A 36 8.20 -18.64 7.89
C SER A 36 9.02 -18.87 9.16
N ALA A 37 9.21 -17.84 10.00
CA ALA A 37 9.88 -17.96 11.28
C ALA A 37 8.84 -18.24 12.37
N GLN A 38 8.80 -19.47 12.89
CA GLN A 38 7.90 -19.85 13.99
C GLN A 38 8.41 -19.19 15.29
N PRO A 39 7.76 -18.15 15.82
CA PRO A 39 8.19 -17.52 17.05
C PRO A 39 7.73 -18.39 18.22
N ASP A 40 8.53 -18.42 19.27
CA ASP A 40 8.15 -18.90 20.59
C ASP A 40 6.91 -18.15 21.10
N LEU A 41 6.19 -18.75 22.07
CA LEU A 41 4.85 -18.31 22.48
C LEU A 41 4.75 -16.82 22.85
N ALA A 42 5.84 -16.22 23.34
CA ALA A 42 5.91 -14.81 23.70
C ALA A 42 5.95 -13.88 22.47
N ASP A 43 6.67 -14.27 21.44
CA ASP A 43 6.87 -13.45 20.24
C ASP A 43 5.67 -13.52 19.29
N ARG A 44 4.89 -14.61 19.37
CA ARG A 44 3.70 -14.81 18.55
C ARG A 44 2.67 -13.67 18.68
N ALA A 45 2.44 -13.19 19.89
CA ALA A 45 1.46 -12.12 20.13
C ALA A 45 1.90 -10.81 19.47
N SER A 46 3.18 -10.45 19.59
CA SER A 46 3.76 -9.26 18.98
C SER A 46 3.72 -9.34 17.45
N THR A 47 4.16 -10.46 16.86
CA THR A 47 4.13 -10.67 15.42
C THR A 47 2.70 -10.61 14.85
N GLU A 48 1.71 -11.14 15.56
CA GLU A 48 0.32 -11.07 15.14
C GLU A 48 -0.22 -9.64 15.15
N THR A 49 0.14 -8.84 16.17
CA THR A 49 -0.25 -7.42 16.21
C THR A 49 0.40 -6.60 15.09
N ASP A 50 1.68 -6.79 14.81
CA ASP A 50 2.38 -6.08 13.74
C ASP A 50 1.78 -6.43 12.38
N ARG A 51 1.52 -7.71 12.14
CA ARG A 51 0.82 -8.19 10.95
C ARG A 51 -0.57 -7.57 10.79
N ALA A 52 -1.33 -7.47 11.88
CA ALA A 52 -2.65 -6.85 11.85
C ALA A 52 -2.57 -5.36 11.47
N ILE A 53 -1.52 -4.65 11.91
CA ILE A 53 -1.27 -3.26 11.52
C ILE A 53 -0.95 -3.16 10.03
N GLU A 54 -0.02 -3.97 9.54
CA GLU A 54 0.37 -3.97 8.12
C GLU A 54 -0.79 -4.29 7.18
N LEU A 55 -1.61 -5.29 7.52
CA LEU A 55 -2.81 -5.61 6.74
C LEU A 55 -3.81 -4.45 6.66
N ARG A 56 -3.96 -3.69 7.76
CA ARG A 56 -4.84 -2.50 7.78
C ARG A 56 -4.27 -1.35 6.97
N THR A 57 -2.95 -1.15 6.99
CA THR A 57 -2.26 -0.16 6.16
C THR A 57 -2.45 -0.49 4.68
N ARG A 58 -2.23 -1.75 4.28
CA ARG A 58 -2.45 -2.23 2.91
C ARG A 58 -3.88 -2.01 2.43
N ASP A 59 -4.88 -2.28 3.29
CA ASP A 59 -6.28 -2.04 2.93
C ASP A 59 -6.58 -0.55 2.69
N ARG A 60 -5.88 0.35 3.39
CA ARG A 60 -5.99 1.80 3.16
C ARG A 60 -5.30 2.22 1.87
N GLU A 61 -4.11 1.70 1.57
CA GLU A 61 -3.42 1.93 0.30
C GLU A 61 -4.25 1.47 -0.89
N ARG A 62 -4.86 0.28 -0.82
CA ARG A 62 -5.76 -0.22 -1.86
C ARG A 62 -6.94 0.73 -2.11
N LYS A 63 -7.54 1.27 -1.03
CA LYS A 63 -8.60 2.27 -1.15
C LYS A 63 -8.09 3.57 -1.76
N LEU A 64 -6.88 4.00 -1.40
CA LEU A 64 -6.25 5.20 -1.98
C LEU A 64 -5.99 5.03 -3.47
N ILE A 65 -5.46 3.88 -3.90
CA ILE A 65 -5.27 3.52 -5.32
C ILE A 65 -6.61 3.61 -6.07
N SER A 66 -7.68 3.01 -5.53
CA SER A 66 -9.02 3.11 -6.14
C SER A 66 -9.48 4.56 -6.30
N LYS A 67 -9.16 5.44 -5.34
CA LYS A 67 -9.52 6.87 -5.41
C LYS A 67 -8.65 7.63 -6.42
N ILE A 68 -7.38 7.27 -6.55
CA ILE A 68 -6.49 7.81 -7.58
C ILE A 68 -7.00 7.42 -8.97
N GLU A 69 -7.39 6.17 -9.18
CA GLU A 69 -7.98 5.71 -10.44
C GLU A 69 -9.30 6.42 -10.76
N GLU A 70 -10.18 6.59 -9.77
CA GLU A 70 -11.39 7.39 -9.93
C GLU A 70 -11.07 8.83 -10.34
N ALA A 71 -10.03 9.45 -9.77
CA ALA A 71 -9.61 10.81 -10.12
C ALA A 71 -9.00 10.90 -11.52
N LEU A 72 -8.24 9.89 -11.95
CA LEU A 72 -7.66 9.82 -13.30
C LEU A 72 -8.71 9.65 -14.40
N ARG A 73 -9.89 9.10 -14.07
CA ARG A 73 -11.03 8.95 -14.99
C ARG A 73 -11.87 10.22 -15.17
N ARG A 74 -11.65 11.26 -14.36
CA ARG A 74 -12.39 12.54 -14.39
C ARG A 74 -11.69 13.59 -15.27
#